data_AF-A0A7U9SU03-F1
#
_entry.id   AF-A0A7U9SU03-F1
#
_cell.length_a   1.000
_cell.length_b   1.000
_cell.length_c   1.000
_cell.angle_alpha   90.00
_cell.angle_beta   90.00
_cell.angle_gamma   90.00
#
_symmetry.space_group_name_H-M   'P 1'
#
loop_
_entity.id
_entity.type
_entity.pdbx_description
1 polymer ?
#
loop_
_entity_poly.entity_id
_entity_poly.type
_entity_poly.pdbx_seq_one_letter_code
_entity_poly.pdbx_strand_id
1 'polypeptide(L)'
;MQEVVGKGPDEVWSQDERLEFSSVYRRFMAEYTARDKEKLSVTVGDAFLAFITLYGYEETGQMTTKELKELVAKSWEEFSLLDEDEDVDLKMDPNKEKKPLINLLLPFGISNLKVAFIYEKTPGSSAWTYAHELGRLHLEQTFPDEVSTVYYENVTLDNVEECIEGAIKDGCNIIFTTTPSFVQASVKAAIANPDVRILNCSVNTSHRYIRTYYARMHEAKFLMGAIAGAMAGNDRLAYIADYPIYGSIANINAFALGAKMINPRAEVYLEWTAKKDVDVMESILEKHVDCISGKDMVIPEEASRFFGIYHLDRGVARNLAMPLWHWGKFYEQLIRTIMDGTWKYDDDPSSKKAINYWWGMSAGVIDVVCSQNLPIGTKRLVELLKDRIVTGTFNPFSGVLYSQEGVVQDDPATSLTPEEIVTMDWLAENVIGSIPREEELKEQSKPVVLQQGIENKKG
;
A
#
# COMPACT_ATOMS: atom_id res chain seq x y z
N MET A 1 19.36 10.66 -6.91
CA MET A 1 20.38 10.56 -7.99
C MET A 1 21.59 9.72 -7.57
N GLN A 2 22.36 10.14 -6.55
CA GLN A 2 23.54 9.39 -6.06
C GLN A 2 23.24 7.91 -5.81
N GLU A 3 22.20 7.64 -5.02
CA GLU A 3 21.78 6.28 -4.68
C GLU A 3 21.43 5.43 -5.92
N VAL A 4 20.69 6.01 -6.87
CA VAL A 4 20.24 5.33 -8.10
C VAL A 4 21.41 4.90 -9.00
N VAL A 5 22.56 5.57 -8.89
CA VAL A 5 23.78 5.20 -9.61
C VAL A 5 24.77 4.43 -8.74
N GLY A 6 24.31 3.90 -7.59
CA GLY A 6 25.11 3.07 -6.70
C GLY A 6 26.10 3.84 -5.82
N LYS A 7 25.83 5.12 -5.53
CA LYS A 7 26.73 6.00 -4.78
C LYS A 7 26.14 6.47 -3.46
N GLY A 8 26.99 6.58 -2.44
CA GLY A 8 26.63 7.19 -1.17
C GLY A 8 26.37 8.71 -1.28
N PRO A 9 25.63 9.32 -0.33
CA PRO A 9 25.28 10.75 -0.38
C PRO A 9 26.49 11.69 -0.55
N ASP A 10 27.59 11.39 0.16
CA ASP A 10 28.83 12.16 0.16
C ASP A 10 29.97 11.49 -0.63
N GLU A 11 29.66 10.45 -1.40
CA GLU A 11 30.68 9.73 -2.16
C GLU A 11 31.18 10.58 -3.34
N VAL A 12 32.49 10.81 -3.37
CA VAL A 12 33.12 11.61 -4.43
C VAL A 12 33.34 10.75 -5.66
N TRP A 13 32.80 11.21 -6.80
CA TRP A 13 32.93 10.49 -8.06
C TRP A 13 34.33 10.64 -8.64
N SER A 14 34.87 9.51 -9.10
CA SER A 14 36.09 9.46 -9.89
C SER A 14 35.91 10.16 -11.24
N GLN A 15 37.01 10.44 -11.93
CA GLN A 15 36.95 11.04 -13.26
C GLN A 15 36.26 10.12 -14.27
N ASP A 16 36.51 8.81 -14.18
CA ASP A 16 35.94 7.82 -15.09
C ASP A 16 34.42 7.69 -14.89
N GLU A 17 33.96 7.68 -13.62
CA GLU A 17 32.52 7.65 -13.29
C GLU A 17 31.77 8.88 -13.83
N ARG A 18 32.38 10.07 -13.72
CA ARG A 18 31.80 11.30 -14.30
C ARG A 18 31.72 11.24 -15.82
N LEU A 19 32.72 10.63 -16.47
CA LEU A 19 32.74 10.47 -17.92
C LEU A 19 31.69 9.46 -18.38
N GLU A 20 31.55 8.34 -17.67
CA GLU A 20 30.54 7.33 -17.94
C GLU A 20 29.13 7.90 -17.81
N PHE A 21 28.82 8.54 -16.68
CA PHE A 21 27.52 9.18 -16.49
C PHE A 21 27.22 10.23 -17.54
N SER A 22 28.21 11.08 -17.87
CA SER A 22 28.05 12.08 -18.92
C SER A 22 27.75 11.44 -20.28
N SER A 23 28.35 10.29 -20.58
CA SER A 23 28.07 9.51 -21.79
C SER A 23 26.64 8.97 -21.80
N VAL A 24 26.22 8.29 -20.73
CA VAL A 24 24.88 7.71 -20.59
C VAL A 24 23.80 8.80 -20.65
N TYR A 25 23.98 9.87 -19.87
CA TYR A 25 23.08 11.02 -19.84
C TYR A 25 22.93 11.68 -21.21
N ARG A 26 24.04 11.91 -21.93
CA ARG A 26 24.00 12.52 -23.28
C ARG A 26 23.27 11.67 -24.30
N ARG A 27 23.45 10.34 -24.23
CA ARG A 27 22.74 9.40 -25.11
C ARG A 27 21.24 9.43 -24.84
N PHE A 28 20.83 9.41 -23.57
CA PHE A 28 19.43 9.56 -23.18
C PHE A 28 18.86 10.91 -23.63
N MET A 29 19.54 12.01 -23.30
CA MET A 29 19.15 13.37 -23.66
C MET A 29 18.92 13.50 -25.18
N ALA A 30 19.78 12.91 -26.00
CA ALA A 30 19.61 12.94 -27.45
C ALA A 30 18.29 12.31 -27.91
N GLU A 31 17.94 11.14 -27.37
CA GLU A 31 16.69 10.44 -27.71
C GLU A 31 15.46 11.12 -27.11
N TYR A 32 15.55 11.60 -25.87
CA TYR A 32 14.47 12.34 -25.19
C TYR A 32 14.15 13.65 -25.93
N THR A 33 15.14 14.50 -26.18
CA THR A 33 14.95 15.80 -26.85
C THR A 33 14.46 15.63 -28.29
N ALA A 34 14.91 14.59 -29.00
CA ALA A 34 14.42 14.28 -30.35
C ALA A 34 12.91 13.97 -30.38
N ARG A 35 12.36 13.46 -29.27
CA ARG A 35 10.94 13.12 -29.12
C ARG A 35 10.12 14.24 -28.52
N ASP A 36 10.60 14.89 -27.47
CA ASP A 36 9.87 15.92 -26.70
C ASP A 36 9.43 17.07 -27.60
N LYS A 37 10.38 17.62 -28.37
CA LYS A 37 10.17 18.84 -29.15
C LYS A 37 9.59 19.98 -28.29
N GLU A 38 10.02 20.09 -27.03
CA GLU A 38 9.65 21.13 -26.04
C GLU A 38 8.16 21.10 -25.66
N LYS A 39 7.62 19.90 -25.38
CA LYS A 39 6.19 19.73 -25.07
C LYS A 39 5.91 19.49 -23.60
N LEU A 40 6.83 18.85 -22.88
CA LEU A 40 6.74 18.65 -21.44
C LEU A 40 7.52 19.75 -20.71
N SER A 41 7.04 20.20 -19.54
CA SER A 41 7.78 21.13 -18.67
C SER A 41 8.83 20.44 -17.79
N VAL A 42 8.76 19.11 -17.70
CA VAL A 42 9.74 18.21 -17.06
C VAL A 42 11.16 18.40 -17.61
N THR A 43 12.13 18.50 -16.72
CA THR A 43 13.53 18.62 -17.12
C THR A 43 14.08 17.29 -17.66
N VAL A 44 15.05 17.37 -18.57
CA VAL A 44 15.75 16.16 -19.06
C VAL A 44 16.42 15.39 -17.92
N GLY A 45 16.85 16.10 -16.87
CA GLY A 45 17.43 15.49 -15.66
C GLY A 45 16.44 14.63 -14.90
N ASP A 46 15.22 15.14 -14.67
CA ASP A 46 14.17 14.42 -13.96
C ASP A 46 13.66 13.22 -14.78
N ALA A 47 13.48 13.42 -16.09
CA ALA A 47 13.14 12.33 -17.00
C ALA A 47 14.23 11.24 -17.04
N PHE A 48 15.51 11.64 -17.02
CA PHE A 48 16.62 10.71 -16.96
C PHE A 48 16.63 9.93 -15.65
N LEU A 49 16.46 10.61 -14.51
CA LEU A 49 16.38 9.99 -13.20
C LEU A 49 15.27 8.94 -13.16
N ALA A 50 14.05 9.29 -13.58
CA ALA A 50 12.93 8.35 -13.66
C ALA A 50 13.24 7.15 -14.57
N PHE A 51 13.89 7.38 -15.71
CA PHE A 51 14.26 6.33 -16.64
C PHE A 51 15.26 5.34 -16.03
N ILE A 52 16.34 5.81 -15.41
CA ILE A 52 17.34 4.92 -14.84
C ILE A 52 16.90 4.29 -13.52
N THR A 53 15.98 4.91 -12.79
CA THR A 53 15.30 4.28 -11.65
C THR A 53 14.49 3.06 -12.09
N LEU A 54 13.84 3.14 -13.26
CA LEU A 54 13.01 2.07 -13.79
C LEU A 54 13.83 0.95 -14.48
N TYR A 55 14.84 1.32 -15.26
CA TYR A 55 15.59 0.37 -16.09
C TYR A 55 16.95 -0.04 -15.53
N GLY A 56 17.41 0.63 -14.48
CA GLY A 56 18.75 0.45 -13.93
C GLY A 56 19.81 1.28 -14.68
N TYR A 57 20.72 1.90 -13.93
CA TYR A 57 21.75 2.77 -14.48
C TYR A 57 22.79 1.97 -15.30
N GLU A 58 23.25 0.83 -14.78
CA GLU A 58 24.24 -0.02 -15.45
C GLU A 58 23.70 -0.60 -16.75
N GLU A 59 22.47 -1.12 -16.73
CA GLU A 59 21.76 -1.66 -17.88
C GLU A 59 21.55 -0.57 -18.94
N THR A 60 21.14 0.63 -18.53
CA THR A 60 21.00 1.78 -19.43
C THR A 60 22.31 2.13 -20.12
N GLY A 61 23.44 2.01 -19.41
CA GLY A 61 24.78 2.19 -19.97
C GLY A 61 25.09 1.21 -21.10
N GLN A 62 24.61 -0.04 -20.97
CA GLN A 62 24.87 -1.13 -21.91
C GLN A 62 23.93 -1.16 -23.12
N MET A 63 22.79 -0.47 -23.07
CA MET A 63 21.83 -0.42 -24.19
C MET A 63 22.47 0.07 -25.48
N THR A 64 21.97 -0.36 -26.64
CA THR A 64 22.27 0.27 -27.92
C THR A 64 21.45 1.55 -28.10
N THR A 65 21.84 2.41 -29.05
CA THR A 65 21.03 3.60 -29.42
C THR A 65 19.60 3.23 -29.81
N LYS A 66 19.42 2.09 -30.50
CA LYS A 66 18.11 1.62 -30.92
C LYS A 66 17.24 1.22 -29.73
N GLU A 67 17.78 0.43 -28.81
CA GLU A 67 17.06 -0.01 -27.60
C GLU A 67 16.69 1.18 -26.72
N LEU A 68 17.63 2.10 -26.50
CA LEU A 68 17.39 3.32 -25.72
C LEU A 68 16.25 4.15 -26.33
N LYS A 69 16.28 4.36 -27.65
CA LYS A 69 15.22 5.07 -28.37
C LYS A 69 13.86 4.40 -28.22
N GLU A 70 13.80 3.08 -28.35
CA GLU A 70 12.56 2.31 -28.21
C GLU A 70 12.00 2.40 -26.80
N LEU A 71 12.84 2.28 -25.77
CA LEU A 71 12.43 2.38 -24.38
C LEU A 71 12.00 3.80 -24.01
N VAL A 72 12.75 4.84 -24.39
CA VAL A 72 12.33 6.24 -24.20
C VAL A 72 10.97 6.51 -24.84
N ALA A 73 10.71 5.96 -26.03
CA ALA A 73 9.41 6.09 -26.67
C ALA A 73 8.29 5.35 -25.92
N LYS A 74 8.60 4.18 -25.35
CA LYS A 74 7.66 3.36 -24.58
C LYS A 74 7.41 3.90 -23.18
N SER A 75 8.32 4.64 -22.56
CA SER A 75 8.16 5.24 -21.23
C SER A 75 7.54 6.64 -21.24
N TRP A 76 7.09 7.12 -22.41
CA TRP A 76 6.71 8.52 -22.58
C TRP A 76 5.59 9.01 -21.66
N GLU A 77 4.63 8.14 -21.32
CA GLU A 77 3.56 8.50 -20.38
C GLU A 77 4.06 8.63 -18.93
N GLU A 78 5.13 7.93 -18.53
CA GLU A 78 5.75 8.13 -17.22
C GLU A 78 6.44 9.50 -17.13
N PHE A 79 7.09 9.97 -18.21
CA PHE A 79 7.65 11.31 -18.20
C PHE A 79 6.56 12.39 -18.17
N SER A 80 5.41 12.12 -18.80
CA SER A 80 4.27 13.04 -18.76
C SER A 80 3.66 13.14 -17.36
N LEU A 81 3.79 12.11 -16.52
CA LEU A 81 3.34 12.16 -15.12
C LEU A 81 4.19 13.09 -14.26
N LEU A 82 5.49 13.20 -14.53
CA LEU A 82 6.37 14.12 -13.80
C LEU A 82 6.02 15.60 -14.04
N ASP A 83 5.23 15.88 -15.07
CA ASP A 83 4.82 17.23 -15.50
C ASP A 83 3.60 17.75 -14.73
N GLU A 84 2.79 16.82 -14.23
CA GLU A 84 1.67 17.12 -13.34
C GLU A 84 2.21 16.95 -11.91
N ASP A 85 2.04 17.96 -11.05
CA ASP A 85 2.31 17.83 -9.61
C ASP A 85 1.80 16.45 -9.17
N GLU A 86 2.65 15.59 -8.55
CA GLU A 86 2.53 14.13 -8.30
C GLU A 86 1.15 13.59 -7.87
N ASP A 87 0.10 13.91 -8.60
CA ASP A 87 -1.25 13.86 -8.12
C ASP A 87 -1.78 12.48 -8.48
N VAL A 88 -1.85 11.66 -7.45
CA VAL A 88 -2.56 10.40 -7.49
C VAL A 88 -4.07 10.68 -7.45
N ASP A 89 -4.83 10.02 -8.31
CA ASP A 89 -6.29 9.93 -8.15
C ASP A 89 -6.62 8.77 -7.21
N LEU A 90 -6.88 9.11 -5.94
CA LEU A 90 -7.31 8.17 -4.91
C LEU A 90 -8.79 7.81 -5.11
N LYS A 91 -9.04 6.67 -5.78
CA LYS A 91 -10.38 6.11 -5.95
C LYS A 91 -10.86 5.46 -4.65
N MET A 92 -11.67 6.19 -3.91
CA MET A 92 -12.17 5.76 -2.59
C MET A 92 -13.27 4.71 -2.66
N ASP A 93 -14.06 4.67 -3.73
CA ASP A 93 -15.13 3.69 -3.87
C ASP A 93 -15.04 2.95 -5.21
N PRO A 94 -15.52 1.69 -5.26
CA PRO A 94 -15.68 0.97 -6.51
C PRO A 94 -16.57 1.72 -7.50
N ASN A 95 -16.25 1.60 -8.78
CA ASN A 95 -17.05 2.16 -9.85
C ASN A 95 -18.48 1.57 -9.85
N LYS A 96 -19.49 2.43 -9.95
CA LYS A 96 -20.92 2.07 -9.98
C LYS A 96 -21.55 2.18 -11.37
N GLU A 97 -20.77 2.52 -12.39
CA GLU A 97 -21.22 2.63 -13.77
C GLU A 97 -21.75 1.28 -14.29
N LYS A 98 -22.90 1.33 -14.97
CA LYS A 98 -23.58 0.12 -15.46
C LYS A 98 -23.14 -0.19 -16.88
N LYS A 99 -23.22 -1.48 -17.26
CA LYS A 99 -23.08 -1.90 -18.67
C LYS A 99 -24.01 -1.08 -19.56
N PRO A 100 -23.51 -0.48 -20.66
CA PRO A 100 -24.39 0.10 -21.67
C PRO A 100 -25.33 -1.00 -22.18
N LEU A 101 -26.63 -0.73 -22.21
CA LEU A 101 -27.67 -1.70 -22.63
C LEU A 101 -27.42 -2.30 -24.03
N ILE A 102 -26.63 -1.62 -24.86
CA ILE A 102 -26.25 -2.07 -26.20
C ILE A 102 -25.27 -3.26 -26.20
N ASN A 103 -24.51 -3.44 -25.12
CA ASN A 103 -23.59 -4.59 -24.94
C ASN A 103 -24.31 -5.87 -24.47
N LEU A 104 -25.62 -5.80 -24.16
CA LEU A 104 -26.41 -6.98 -23.81
C LEU A 104 -26.69 -7.87 -25.04
N LEU A 105 -26.50 -7.34 -26.26
CA LEU A 105 -26.76 -8.03 -27.53
C LEU A 105 -25.51 -8.64 -28.17
N LEU A 106 -24.31 -8.43 -27.59
CA LEU A 106 -23.05 -8.93 -28.11
C LEU A 106 -22.31 -9.73 -27.01
N PRO A 107 -21.85 -10.97 -27.29
CA PRO A 107 -21.03 -11.73 -26.36
C PRO A 107 -19.59 -11.20 -26.43
N PHE A 108 -19.35 -10.00 -25.92
CA PHE A 108 -18.00 -9.43 -25.73
C PHE A 108 -17.57 -9.45 -24.26
N GLY A 109 -17.98 -10.47 -23.50
CA GLY A 109 -17.29 -10.79 -22.27
C GLY A 109 -15.97 -11.47 -22.62
N ILE A 110 -14.84 -11.02 -22.03
CA ILE A 110 -13.59 -11.79 -22.09
C ILE A 110 -13.91 -13.15 -21.47
N SER A 111 -13.98 -14.18 -22.31
CA SER A 111 -14.68 -15.42 -21.97
C SER A 111 -13.89 -16.34 -21.05
N ASN A 112 -12.72 -15.91 -20.55
CA ASN A 112 -11.95 -16.51 -19.46
C ASN A 112 -10.81 -15.57 -19.04
N LEU A 113 -10.74 -15.23 -17.76
CA LEU A 113 -9.62 -14.51 -17.17
C LEU A 113 -8.63 -15.52 -16.57
N LYS A 114 -7.35 -15.27 -16.79
CA LYS A 114 -6.28 -16.01 -16.12
C LYS A 114 -5.47 -15.02 -15.30
N VAL A 115 -5.51 -15.21 -13.99
CA VAL A 115 -5.03 -14.24 -13.01
C VAL A 115 -3.80 -14.82 -12.29
N ALA A 116 -2.70 -14.09 -12.29
CA ALA A 116 -1.53 -14.45 -11.50
C ALA A 116 -1.44 -13.62 -10.22
N PHE A 117 -1.00 -14.25 -9.14
CA PHE A 117 -0.65 -13.60 -7.89
C PHE A 117 0.83 -13.80 -7.59
N ILE A 118 1.55 -12.71 -7.33
CA ILE A 118 2.99 -12.72 -7.08
C ILE A 118 3.23 -12.33 -5.61
N TYR A 119 3.65 -13.29 -4.80
CA TYR A 119 3.84 -13.16 -3.36
C TYR A 119 5.31 -13.12 -2.96
N GLU A 120 5.69 -12.16 -2.12
CA GLU A 120 7.04 -12.05 -1.55
C GLU A 120 7.36 -13.19 -0.57
N LYS A 121 6.35 -13.69 0.15
CA LYS A 121 6.45 -14.77 1.16
C LYS A 121 5.44 -15.86 0.88
N THR A 122 5.49 -16.95 1.64
CA THR A 122 4.46 -18.01 1.58
C THR A 122 3.21 -17.62 2.39
N PRO A 123 2.01 -18.14 2.05
CA PRO A 123 0.81 -18.00 2.89
C PRO A 123 0.97 -18.58 4.30
N GLY A 124 1.87 -19.56 4.50
CA GLY A 124 2.13 -20.15 5.80
C GLY A 124 2.92 -19.24 6.75
N SER A 125 3.87 -18.48 6.21
CA SER A 125 4.85 -17.67 6.98
C SER A 125 4.46 -16.20 7.15
N SER A 126 3.41 -15.72 6.46
CA SER A 126 3.03 -14.30 6.43
C SER A 126 1.52 -14.11 6.53
N ALA A 127 1.06 -13.36 7.53
CA ALA A 127 -0.36 -13.02 7.71
C ALA A 127 -0.89 -12.18 6.53
N TRP A 128 -0.04 -11.31 5.96
CA TRP A 128 -0.36 -10.50 4.79
C TRP A 128 -0.58 -11.38 3.54
N THR A 129 0.38 -12.26 3.25
CA THR A 129 0.26 -13.20 2.12
C THR A 129 -0.92 -14.14 2.32
N TYR A 130 -1.12 -14.64 3.55
CA TYR A 130 -2.26 -15.48 3.87
C TYR A 130 -3.60 -14.81 3.53
N ALA A 131 -3.77 -13.52 3.88
CA ALA A 131 -4.97 -12.78 3.55
C ALA A 131 -5.16 -12.63 2.02
N HIS A 132 -4.09 -12.39 1.26
CA HIS A 132 -4.13 -12.34 -0.21
C HIS A 132 -4.49 -13.69 -0.82
N GLU A 133 -3.95 -14.79 -0.28
CA GLU A 133 -4.26 -16.15 -0.72
C GLU A 133 -5.72 -16.52 -0.46
N LEU A 134 -6.28 -16.14 0.69
CA LEU A 134 -7.72 -16.25 0.93
C LEU A 134 -8.53 -15.45 -0.10
N GLY A 135 -8.01 -14.30 -0.54
CA GLY A 135 -8.61 -13.51 -1.62
C GLY A 135 -8.56 -14.21 -2.98
N ARG A 136 -7.43 -14.84 -3.33
CA ARG A 136 -7.29 -15.64 -4.56
C ARG A 136 -8.26 -16.82 -4.57
N LEU A 137 -8.32 -17.58 -3.47
CA LEU A 137 -9.25 -18.71 -3.32
C LEU A 137 -10.71 -18.27 -3.41
N HIS A 138 -11.05 -17.09 -2.87
CA HIS A 138 -12.39 -16.50 -3.02
C HIS A 138 -12.76 -16.24 -4.49
N LEU A 139 -11.81 -15.81 -5.33
CA LEU A 139 -12.06 -15.64 -6.76
C LEU A 139 -12.40 -16.97 -7.45
N GLU A 140 -11.61 -18.02 -7.19
CA GLU A 140 -11.84 -19.35 -7.77
C GLU A 140 -13.21 -19.91 -7.37
N GLN A 141 -13.64 -19.66 -6.15
CA GLN A 141 -14.97 -20.07 -5.67
C GLN A 141 -16.10 -19.22 -6.27
N THR A 142 -15.85 -17.93 -6.51
CA THR A 142 -16.88 -16.99 -7.00
C THR A 142 -17.10 -17.09 -8.51
N PHE A 143 -16.04 -17.42 -9.27
CA PHE A 143 -16.05 -17.49 -10.73
C PHE A 143 -15.41 -18.78 -11.25
N PRO A 144 -15.95 -19.95 -10.88
CA PRO A 144 -15.32 -21.24 -11.16
C PRO A 144 -15.17 -21.55 -12.65
N ASP A 145 -16.02 -20.96 -13.49
CA ASP A 145 -16.06 -21.20 -14.94
C ASP A 145 -15.40 -20.07 -15.76
N GLU A 146 -15.19 -18.89 -15.16
CA GLU A 146 -14.73 -17.68 -15.85
C GLU A 146 -13.35 -17.17 -15.39
N VAL A 147 -12.87 -17.59 -14.21
CA VAL A 147 -11.56 -17.19 -13.67
C VAL A 147 -10.75 -18.41 -13.29
N SER A 148 -9.56 -18.51 -13.88
CA SER A 148 -8.50 -19.41 -13.40
C SER A 148 -7.40 -18.59 -12.74
N THR A 149 -6.79 -19.13 -11.69
CA THR A 149 -5.70 -18.44 -11.01
C THR A 149 -4.44 -19.28 -10.91
N VAL A 150 -3.29 -18.60 -10.86
CA VAL A 150 -2.00 -19.17 -10.50
C VAL A 150 -1.33 -18.27 -9.48
N TYR A 151 -0.38 -18.79 -8.70
CA TYR A 151 0.40 -17.99 -7.77
C TYR A 151 1.87 -18.38 -7.78
N TYR A 152 2.71 -17.42 -7.40
CA TYR A 152 4.15 -17.55 -7.23
C TYR A 152 4.48 -17.06 -5.82
N GLU A 153 5.30 -17.78 -5.07
CA GLU A 153 5.66 -17.44 -3.70
C GLU A 153 7.18 -17.42 -3.50
N ASN A 154 7.64 -16.80 -2.42
CA ASN A 154 9.07 -16.54 -2.15
C ASN A 154 9.75 -15.76 -3.30
N VAL A 155 8.99 -14.85 -3.91
CA VAL A 155 9.50 -13.98 -4.96
C VAL A 155 10.35 -12.88 -4.31
N THR A 156 11.49 -12.58 -4.90
CA THR A 156 12.44 -11.56 -4.46
C THR A 156 12.64 -10.52 -5.57
N LEU A 157 13.37 -9.45 -5.28
CA LEU A 157 13.74 -8.45 -6.30
C LEU A 157 14.56 -9.07 -7.44
N ASP A 158 15.29 -10.16 -7.19
CA ASP A 158 16.15 -10.81 -8.18
C ASP A 158 15.36 -11.63 -9.20
N ASN A 159 14.20 -12.19 -8.83
CA ASN A 159 13.44 -13.11 -9.67
C ASN A 159 12.03 -12.64 -10.03
N VAL A 160 11.60 -11.46 -9.53
CA VAL A 160 10.26 -10.93 -9.78
C VAL A 160 9.99 -10.70 -11.27
N GLU A 161 10.97 -10.20 -12.03
CA GLU A 161 10.81 -9.99 -13.48
C GLU A 161 10.56 -11.32 -14.20
N GLU A 162 11.33 -12.36 -13.87
CA GLU A 162 11.18 -13.70 -14.45
C GLU A 162 9.81 -14.32 -14.11
N CYS A 163 9.34 -14.14 -12.88
CA CYS A 163 8.03 -14.63 -12.44
C CYS A 163 6.87 -13.92 -13.15
N ILE A 164 6.94 -12.59 -13.30
CA ILE A 164 5.95 -11.82 -14.04
C ILE A 164 5.96 -12.24 -15.53
N GLU A 165 7.13 -12.36 -16.14
CA GLU A 165 7.25 -12.84 -17.52
C GLU A 165 6.70 -14.27 -17.70
N GLY A 166 6.98 -15.15 -16.75
CA GLY A 166 6.46 -16.52 -16.72
C GLY A 166 4.94 -16.53 -16.71
N ALA A 167 4.32 -15.73 -15.83
CA ALA A 167 2.87 -15.59 -15.77
C ALA A 167 2.27 -15.09 -17.10
N ILE A 168 2.90 -14.11 -17.74
CA ILE A 168 2.48 -13.58 -19.05
C ILE A 168 2.61 -14.66 -20.13
N LYS A 169 3.73 -15.39 -20.18
CA LYS A 169 3.96 -16.50 -21.14
C LYS A 169 2.94 -17.63 -20.96
N ASP A 170 2.49 -17.86 -19.73
CA ASP A 170 1.44 -18.82 -19.39
C ASP A 170 0.02 -18.31 -19.74
N GLY A 171 -0.10 -17.12 -20.33
CA GLY A 171 -1.36 -16.54 -20.79
C GLY A 171 -2.15 -15.81 -19.71
N CYS A 172 -1.53 -15.44 -18.58
CA CYS A 172 -2.18 -14.59 -17.59
C CYS A 172 -2.41 -13.19 -18.18
N ASN A 173 -3.65 -12.71 -18.09
CA ASN A 173 -4.05 -11.39 -18.60
C ASN A 173 -4.33 -10.37 -17.49
N ILE A 174 -4.26 -10.82 -16.24
CA ILE A 174 -4.28 -9.98 -15.04
C ILE A 174 -3.18 -10.49 -14.10
N ILE A 175 -2.38 -9.58 -13.54
CA ILE A 175 -1.31 -9.91 -12.59
C ILE A 175 -1.43 -8.99 -11.37
N PHE A 176 -1.51 -9.59 -10.19
CA PHE A 176 -1.45 -8.89 -8.91
C PHE A 176 -0.09 -9.12 -8.26
N THR A 177 0.69 -8.06 -8.09
CA THR A 177 1.86 -8.07 -7.21
C THR A 177 1.44 -7.57 -5.84
N THR A 178 1.75 -8.31 -4.76
CA THR A 178 1.16 -8.05 -3.43
C THR A 178 2.11 -7.34 -2.45
N THR A 179 3.11 -6.63 -2.96
CA THR A 179 4.04 -5.82 -2.16
C THR A 179 4.48 -4.59 -2.94
N PRO A 180 4.68 -3.44 -2.28
CA PRO A 180 5.22 -2.25 -2.92
C PRO A 180 6.60 -2.47 -3.56
N SER A 181 7.42 -3.37 -3.00
CA SER A 181 8.77 -3.68 -3.51
C SER A 181 8.77 -4.12 -4.98
N PHE A 182 7.66 -4.65 -5.49
CA PHE A 182 7.56 -5.17 -6.86
C PHE A 182 7.05 -4.14 -7.87
N VAL A 183 6.90 -2.87 -7.48
CA VAL A 183 6.31 -1.85 -8.35
C VAL A 183 7.14 -1.61 -9.62
N GLN A 184 8.46 -1.50 -9.51
CA GLN A 184 9.34 -1.23 -10.67
C GLN A 184 9.26 -2.36 -11.71
N ALA A 185 9.37 -3.62 -11.26
CA ALA A 185 9.20 -4.79 -12.12
C ALA A 185 7.79 -4.84 -12.76
N SER A 186 6.76 -4.43 -12.01
CA SER A 186 5.38 -4.35 -12.51
C SER A 186 5.24 -3.31 -13.63
N VAL A 187 5.81 -2.10 -13.45
CA VAL A 187 5.79 -1.03 -14.45
C VAL A 187 6.55 -1.45 -15.70
N LYS A 188 7.75 -2.00 -15.56
CA LYS A 188 8.57 -2.48 -16.68
C LYS A 188 7.82 -3.55 -17.49
N ALA A 189 7.18 -4.51 -16.82
CA ALA A 189 6.39 -5.54 -17.47
C ALA A 189 5.14 -4.98 -18.18
N ALA A 190 4.46 -4.00 -17.57
CA ALA A 190 3.29 -3.36 -18.16
C ALA A 190 3.63 -2.55 -19.42
N ILE A 191 4.76 -1.83 -19.41
CA ILE A 191 5.29 -1.13 -20.58
C ILE A 191 5.60 -2.10 -21.72
N ALA A 192 6.16 -3.27 -21.39
CA ALA A 192 6.48 -4.30 -22.37
C ALA A 192 5.23 -5.04 -22.90
N ASN A 193 4.17 -5.13 -22.10
CA ASN A 193 2.99 -5.95 -22.37
C ASN A 193 1.68 -5.15 -22.10
N PRO A 194 1.34 -4.15 -22.94
CA PRO A 194 0.21 -3.24 -22.68
C PRO A 194 -1.17 -3.90 -22.66
N ASP A 195 -1.30 -5.13 -23.18
CA ASP A 195 -2.55 -5.90 -23.16
C ASP A 195 -2.78 -6.63 -21.81
N VAL A 196 -1.75 -6.74 -20.96
CA VAL A 196 -1.82 -7.38 -19.65
C VAL A 196 -2.10 -6.34 -18.59
N ARG A 197 -3.16 -6.54 -17.79
CA ARG A 197 -3.47 -5.64 -16.67
C ARG A 197 -2.60 -6.02 -15.47
N ILE A 198 -1.68 -5.15 -15.09
CA ILE A 198 -0.84 -5.36 -13.92
C ILE A 198 -1.27 -4.38 -12.82
N LEU A 199 -1.50 -4.93 -11.62
CA LEU A 199 -1.84 -4.17 -10.43
C LEU A 199 -0.83 -4.44 -9.32
N ASN A 200 -0.39 -3.38 -8.66
CA ASN A 200 0.53 -3.48 -7.52
C ASN A 200 -0.16 -3.10 -6.21
N CYS A 201 0.05 -3.89 -5.15
CA CYS A 201 -0.49 -3.64 -3.83
C CYS A 201 0.41 -2.63 -3.10
N SER A 202 0.11 -1.36 -3.33
CA SER A 202 0.76 -0.19 -2.74
C SER A 202 -0.24 0.96 -2.71
N VAL A 203 0.10 2.01 -1.99
CA VAL A 203 -0.72 3.21 -1.91
C VAL A 203 0.11 4.43 -2.28
N ASN A 204 -0.55 5.43 -2.87
CA ASN A 204 0.08 6.70 -3.21
C ASN A 204 1.32 6.58 -4.12
N THR A 205 1.39 5.55 -4.97
CA THR A 205 2.42 5.44 -6.00
C THR A 205 1.91 6.02 -7.32
N SER A 206 2.72 6.86 -7.98
CA SER A 206 2.35 7.51 -9.24
C SER A 206 2.99 6.81 -10.44
N HIS A 207 2.27 5.86 -11.05
CA HIS A 207 2.65 5.21 -12.31
C HIS A 207 1.44 5.09 -13.23
N ARG A 208 1.63 5.34 -14.54
CA ARG A 208 0.55 5.36 -15.54
C ARG A 208 0.27 3.99 -16.15
N TYR A 209 1.30 3.15 -16.23
CA TYR A 209 1.20 1.83 -16.87
C TYR A 209 0.57 0.76 -15.98
N ILE A 210 0.51 0.99 -14.68
CA ILE A 210 -0.14 0.11 -13.72
C ILE A 210 -1.20 0.88 -12.93
N ARG A 211 -2.15 0.17 -12.33
CA ARG A 211 -2.99 0.75 -11.27
C ARG A 211 -2.53 0.19 -9.94
N THR A 212 -2.50 1.00 -8.89
CA THR A 212 -2.23 0.47 -7.55
C THR A 212 -3.51 0.28 -6.77
N TYR A 213 -3.42 -0.56 -5.75
CA TYR A 213 -4.54 -0.85 -4.89
C TYR A 213 -4.10 -1.07 -3.45
N TYR A 214 -4.91 -0.55 -2.53
CA TYR A 214 -4.74 -0.75 -1.11
C TYR A 214 -6.09 -0.61 -0.39
N ALA A 215 -6.14 -0.93 0.90
CA ALA A 215 -7.37 -0.77 1.67
C ALA A 215 -7.20 0.16 2.89
N ARG A 216 -8.29 0.87 3.23
CA ARG A 216 -8.33 1.90 4.27
C ARG A 216 -8.42 1.29 5.67
N MET A 217 -7.33 0.64 6.09
CA MET A 217 -7.26 -0.05 7.37
C MET A 217 -7.48 0.89 8.58
N HIS A 218 -7.21 2.18 8.45
CA HIS A 218 -7.37 3.15 9.54
C HIS A 218 -8.83 3.21 10.05
N GLU A 219 -9.82 2.96 9.18
CA GLU A 219 -11.23 2.84 9.56
C GLU A 219 -11.45 1.72 10.59
N ALA A 220 -10.84 0.55 10.38
CA ALA A 220 -10.89 -0.56 11.34
C ALA A 220 -10.04 -0.29 12.57
N LYS A 221 -8.87 0.33 12.39
CA LYS A 221 -7.97 0.65 13.51
C LYS A 221 -8.61 1.63 14.49
N PHE A 222 -9.43 2.56 14.02
CA PHE A 222 -10.25 3.41 14.89
C PHE A 222 -11.19 2.59 15.78
N LEU A 223 -11.95 1.66 15.20
CA LEU A 223 -12.84 0.78 15.95
C LEU A 223 -12.07 -0.11 16.93
N MET A 224 -10.92 -0.64 16.50
CA MET A 224 -10.01 -1.39 17.35
C MET A 224 -9.56 -0.54 18.55
N GLY A 225 -9.13 0.70 18.32
CA GLY A 225 -8.81 1.66 19.38
C GLY A 225 -9.94 1.85 20.38
N ALA A 226 -11.17 2.06 19.89
CA ALA A 226 -12.35 2.20 20.74
C ALA A 226 -12.61 0.94 21.60
N ILE A 227 -12.40 -0.26 21.05
CA ILE A 227 -12.47 -1.52 21.81
C ILE A 227 -11.38 -1.55 22.88
N ALA A 228 -10.14 -1.26 22.52
CA ALA A 228 -9.01 -1.29 23.45
C ALA A 228 -9.22 -0.30 24.61
N GLY A 229 -9.65 0.92 24.32
CA GLY A 229 -9.98 1.94 25.32
C GLY A 229 -11.11 1.52 26.26
N ALA A 230 -12.13 0.81 25.75
CA ALA A 230 -13.22 0.28 26.56
C ALA A 230 -12.81 -0.91 27.45
N MET A 231 -11.80 -1.67 27.01
CA MET A 231 -11.40 -2.94 27.63
C MET A 231 -10.19 -2.80 28.56
N ALA A 232 -9.44 -1.69 28.47
CA ALA A 232 -8.30 -1.43 29.33
C ALA A 232 -8.69 -0.91 30.72
N GLY A 233 -8.16 -1.54 31.77
CA GLY A 233 -8.38 -1.18 33.16
C GLY A 233 -7.39 -0.16 33.74
N ASN A 234 -6.26 0.10 33.06
CA ASN A 234 -5.19 0.97 33.56
C ASN A 234 -4.79 2.12 32.61
N ASP A 235 -5.64 2.42 31.63
CA ASP A 235 -5.44 3.46 30.61
C ASP A 235 -4.24 3.24 29.66
N ARG A 236 -3.41 2.19 29.86
CA ARG A 236 -2.21 1.94 29.05
C ARG A 236 -2.44 0.88 27.99
N LEU A 237 -2.25 1.27 26.75
CA LEU A 237 -2.40 0.43 25.55
C LEU A 237 -1.05 0.30 24.85
N ALA A 238 -0.79 -0.82 24.18
CA ALA A 238 0.32 -0.93 23.24
C ALA A 238 -0.18 -1.05 21.81
N TYR A 239 0.56 -0.46 20.88
CA TYR A 239 0.40 -0.65 19.45
C TYR A 239 1.72 -1.12 18.86
N ILE A 240 1.73 -2.33 18.27
CA ILE A 240 2.87 -2.87 17.56
C ILE A 240 2.65 -2.61 16.07
N ALA A 241 3.42 -1.68 15.52
CA ALA A 241 3.44 -1.37 14.09
C ALA A 241 4.52 -2.20 13.36
N ASP A 242 4.35 -2.39 12.05
CA ASP A 242 5.34 -3.10 11.25
C ASP A 242 6.46 -2.17 10.78
N TYR A 243 6.18 -1.30 9.81
CA TYR A 243 7.15 -0.35 9.22
C TYR A 243 6.49 1.02 8.91
N PRO A 244 7.27 2.12 8.95
CA PRO A 244 6.78 3.49 8.82
C PRO A 244 6.52 3.88 7.35
N ILE A 245 5.45 3.34 6.78
CA ILE A 245 5.03 3.61 5.40
C ILE A 245 3.73 4.41 5.31
N TYR A 246 3.38 4.89 4.12
CA TYR A 246 2.11 5.54 3.83
C TYR A 246 0.93 4.71 4.32
N GLY A 247 -0.04 5.37 4.95
CA GLY A 247 -1.17 4.75 5.63
C GLY A 247 -0.86 4.11 7.00
N SER A 248 0.37 3.68 7.29
CA SER A 248 0.70 3.08 8.60
C SER A 248 0.58 4.08 9.74
N ILE A 249 0.97 5.33 9.53
CA ILE A 249 0.84 6.38 10.55
C ILE A 249 -0.64 6.70 10.81
N ALA A 250 -1.46 6.76 9.76
CA ALA A 250 -2.90 6.89 9.90
C ALA A 250 -3.51 5.71 10.68
N ASN A 251 -3.03 4.49 10.49
CA ASN A 251 -3.49 3.33 11.27
C ASN A 251 -3.20 3.51 12.78
N ILE A 252 -2.00 3.99 13.13
CA ILE A 252 -1.60 4.26 14.52
C ILE A 252 -2.46 5.36 15.13
N ASN A 253 -2.59 6.49 14.44
CA ASN A 253 -3.35 7.64 14.94
C ASN A 253 -4.84 7.34 15.03
N ALA A 254 -5.41 6.62 14.07
CA ALA A 254 -6.81 6.19 14.14
C ALA A 254 -7.06 5.31 15.37
N PHE A 255 -6.18 4.35 15.67
CA PHE A 255 -6.24 3.57 16.90
C PHE A 255 -6.17 4.46 18.15
N ALA A 256 -5.24 5.41 18.19
CA ALA A 256 -5.06 6.29 19.32
C ALA A 256 -6.26 7.23 19.56
N LEU A 257 -6.84 7.78 18.48
CA LEU A 257 -8.05 8.60 18.51
C LEU A 257 -9.27 7.79 18.95
N GLY A 258 -9.43 6.57 18.42
CA GLY A 258 -10.52 5.67 18.82
C GLY A 258 -10.44 5.31 20.30
N ALA A 259 -9.24 5.01 20.80
CA ALA A 259 -8.99 4.76 22.22
C ALA A 259 -9.31 5.98 23.08
N LYS A 260 -8.83 7.16 22.69
CA LYS A 260 -9.05 8.42 23.40
C LYS A 260 -10.53 8.83 23.45
N MET A 261 -11.28 8.57 22.38
CA MET A 261 -12.72 8.84 22.32
C MET A 261 -13.49 8.10 23.44
N ILE A 262 -13.07 6.88 23.77
CA ILE A 262 -13.74 6.07 24.81
C ILE A 262 -13.10 6.26 26.18
N ASN A 263 -11.78 6.40 26.22
CA ASN A 263 -11.01 6.63 27.42
C ASN A 263 -10.11 7.86 27.22
N PRO A 264 -10.52 9.06 27.69
CA PRO A 264 -9.75 10.28 27.51
C PRO A 264 -8.35 10.28 28.15
N ARG A 265 -8.06 9.32 29.04
CA ARG A 265 -6.75 9.13 29.68
C ARG A 265 -5.86 8.11 28.96
N ALA A 266 -6.34 7.52 27.86
CA ALA A 266 -5.63 6.45 27.18
C ALA A 266 -4.27 6.89 26.64
N GLU A 267 -3.22 6.18 27.05
CA GLU A 267 -1.85 6.31 26.56
C GLU A 267 -1.53 5.13 25.64
N VAL A 268 -1.09 5.40 24.41
CA VAL A 268 -0.76 4.37 23.42
C VAL A 268 0.76 4.29 23.24
N TYR A 269 1.36 3.25 23.81
CA TYR A 269 2.78 2.98 23.68
C TYR A 269 3.07 2.28 22.34
N LEU A 270 3.83 2.95 21.48
CA LEU A 270 4.13 2.52 20.12
C LEU A 270 5.47 1.79 20.07
N GLU A 271 5.48 0.61 19.44
CA GLU A 271 6.70 -0.14 19.10
C GLU A 271 6.66 -0.62 17.65
N TRP A 272 7.84 -0.91 17.09
CA TRP A 272 8.01 -1.24 15.67
C TRP A 272 8.73 -2.57 15.48
N THR A 273 8.10 -3.52 14.78
CA THR A 273 8.74 -4.82 14.49
C THR A 273 9.91 -4.70 13.52
N ALA A 274 9.92 -3.68 12.65
CA ALA A 274 11.02 -3.39 11.74
C ALA A 274 12.25 -2.76 12.41
N LYS A 275 12.15 -2.27 13.65
CA LYS A 275 13.29 -1.64 14.34
C LYS A 275 14.36 -2.68 14.71
N LYS A 276 15.63 -2.36 14.46
CA LYS A 276 16.78 -3.21 14.83
C LYS A 276 17.05 -3.16 16.34
N ASP A 277 17.66 -4.21 16.86
CA ASP A 277 18.16 -4.30 18.25
C ASP A 277 17.12 -4.05 19.36
N VAL A 278 15.83 -4.28 19.08
CA VAL A 278 14.73 -4.14 20.06
C VAL A 278 13.93 -5.45 20.14
N ASP A 279 13.77 -5.97 21.36
CA ASP A 279 12.73 -6.97 21.66
C ASP A 279 11.42 -6.22 21.96
N VAL A 280 10.55 -6.19 20.96
CA VAL A 280 9.25 -5.48 21.03
C VAL A 280 8.37 -6.00 22.16
N MET A 281 8.37 -7.32 22.40
CA MET A 281 7.50 -7.91 23.41
C MET A 281 8.01 -7.61 24.81
N GLU A 282 9.32 -7.71 25.04
CA GLU A 282 9.94 -7.31 26.30
C GLU A 282 9.66 -5.82 26.58
N SER A 283 9.94 -4.94 25.59
CA SER A 283 9.73 -3.50 25.69
C SER A 283 8.28 -3.11 26.03
N ILE A 284 7.28 -3.85 25.53
CA ILE A 284 5.86 -3.60 25.82
C ILE A 284 5.47 -4.08 27.23
N LEU A 285 5.99 -5.24 27.65
CA LEU A 285 5.68 -5.81 28.96
C LEU A 285 6.21 -4.92 30.10
N GLU A 286 7.38 -4.28 29.92
CA GLU A 286 7.95 -3.32 30.87
C GLU A 286 7.06 -2.09 31.10
N LYS A 287 6.24 -1.72 30.10
CA LYS A 287 5.33 -0.56 30.18
C LYS A 287 4.05 -0.84 30.96
N HIS A 288 3.83 -2.10 31.35
CA HIS A 288 2.65 -2.56 32.09
C HIS A 288 1.34 -2.22 31.37
N VAL A 289 1.28 -2.40 30.05
CA VAL A 289 0.06 -2.20 29.27
C VAL A 289 -0.99 -3.28 29.58
N ASP A 290 -2.27 -2.93 29.48
CA ASP A 290 -3.36 -3.90 29.70
C ASP A 290 -3.87 -4.52 28.39
N CYS A 291 -3.90 -3.75 27.30
CA CYS A 291 -4.31 -4.22 25.98
C CYS A 291 -3.22 -3.96 24.95
N ILE A 292 -2.94 -4.96 24.10
CA ILE A 292 -1.95 -4.89 23.04
C ILE A 292 -2.65 -5.06 21.69
N SER A 293 -2.43 -4.13 20.76
CA SER A 293 -2.72 -4.29 19.34
C SER A 293 -1.48 -4.86 18.66
N GLY A 294 -1.51 -6.15 18.33
CA GLY A 294 -0.42 -6.86 17.64
C GLY A 294 -0.64 -6.97 16.12
N LYS A 295 -0.10 -8.05 15.53
CA LYS A 295 -0.29 -8.41 14.12
C LYS A 295 -1.78 -8.40 13.78
N ASP A 296 -2.16 -7.93 12.59
CA ASP A 296 -3.58 -7.84 12.21
C ASP A 296 -4.30 -9.19 12.24
N MET A 297 -3.62 -10.24 11.75
CA MET A 297 -4.17 -11.59 11.62
C MET A 297 -3.13 -12.63 12.06
N VAL A 298 -3.60 -13.85 12.30
CA VAL A 298 -2.76 -15.02 12.59
C VAL A 298 -1.83 -15.36 11.43
N ILE A 299 -0.62 -15.83 11.75
CA ILE A 299 0.30 -16.47 10.81
C ILE A 299 0.08 -17.98 10.92
N PRO A 300 -0.32 -18.69 9.84
CA PRO A 300 -0.72 -20.10 9.95
C PRO A 300 0.33 -21.04 10.55
N GLU A 301 1.62 -20.81 10.29
CA GLU A 301 2.71 -21.63 10.81
C GLU A 301 3.14 -21.26 12.24
N GLU A 302 2.67 -20.13 12.78
CA GLU A 302 2.94 -19.74 14.17
C GLU A 302 1.87 -20.31 15.11
N ALA A 303 2.30 -20.94 16.21
CA ALA A 303 1.39 -21.36 17.27
C ALA A 303 0.84 -20.19 18.12
N SER A 304 1.36 -18.99 17.91
CA SER A 304 1.05 -17.81 18.73
C SER A 304 -0.38 -17.31 18.52
N ARG A 305 -0.95 -16.73 19.58
CA ARG A 305 -2.23 -16.02 19.55
C ARG A 305 -2.05 -14.50 19.64
N PHE A 306 -0.86 -13.98 19.37
CA PHE A 306 -0.54 -12.56 19.45
C PHE A 306 -0.96 -11.81 18.18
N PHE A 307 -2.27 -11.67 17.99
CA PHE A 307 -2.87 -10.95 16.85
C PHE A 307 -4.13 -10.16 17.27
N GLY A 308 -4.53 -9.18 16.46
CA GLY A 308 -5.59 -8.25 16.78
C GLY A 308 -5.32 -7.51 18.10
N ILE A 309 -6.39 -7.18 18.82
CA ILE A 309 -6.30 -6.73 20.21
C ILE A 309 -6.37 -7.94 21.12
N TYR A 310 -5.46 -8.02 22.08
CA TYR A 310 -5.47 -9.04 23.10
C TYR A 310 -5.00 -8.49 24.46
N HIS A 311 -5.49 -9.12 25.52
CA HIS A 311 -4.81 -9.07 26.81
C HIS A 311 -3.77 -10.18 26.88
N LEU A 312 -2.67 -9.93 27.57
CA LEU A 312 -1.60 -10.91 27.78
C LEU A 312 -1.44 -11.17 29.28
N ASP A 313 -1.77 -12.39 29.71
CA ASP A 313 -1.58 -12.82 31.11
C ASP A 313 -0.67 -14.05 31.14
N ARG A 314 0.50 -13.93 31.79
CA ARG A 314 1.50 -15.00 31.94
C ARG A 314 1.83 -15.73 30.62
N GLY A 315 1.92 -14.97 29.52
CA GLY A 315 2.22 -15.50 28.18
C GLY A 315 1.01 -16.06 27.42
N VAL A 316 -0.18 -16.09 28.03
CA VAL A 316 -1.41 -16.52 27.37
C VAL A 316 -2.17 -15.31 26.87
N ALA A 317 -2.36 -15.22 25.55
CA ALA A 317 -3.14 -14.17 24.93
C ALA A 317 -4.62 -14.50 24.88
N ARG A 318 -5.45 -13.50 25.22
CA ARG A 318 -6.91 -13.53 25.06
C ARG A 318 -7.33 -12.45 24.07
N ASN A 319 -7.60 -12.85 22.83
CA ASN A 319 -8.00 -11.94 21.75
C ASN A 319 -9.43 -11.40 21.97
N LEU A 320 -9.58 -10.10 21.73
CA LEU A 320 -10.81 -9.33 21.88
C LEU A 320 -11.44 -9.01 20.53
N ALA A 321 -10.62 -8.57 19.57
CA ALA A 321 -11.05 -8.27 18.22
C ALA A 321 -9.85 -8.33 17.26
N MET A 322 -10.09 -8.45 15.96
CA MET A 322 -9.07 -8.33 14.93
C MET A 322 -9.60 -7.52 13.74
N PRO A 323 -8.78 -6.66 13.10
CA PRO A 323 -9.12 -6.13 11.80
C PRO A 323 -9.08 -7.25 10.74
N LEU A 324 -9.81 -7.08 9.66
CA LEU A 324 -9.89 -8.05 8.58
C LEU A 324 -9.72 -7.38 7.23
N TRP A 325 -8.71 -7.83 6.49
CA TRP A 325 -8.51 -7.53 5.08
C TRP A 325 -9.37 -8.48 4.23
N HIS A 326 -10.45 -7.98 3.64
CA HIS A 326 -11.30 -8.75 2.74
C HIS A 326 -10.83 -8.64 1.28
N TRP A 327 -9.60 -9.10 1.01
CA TRP A 327 -9.03 -9.10 -0.34
C TRP A 327 -9.89 -9.85 -1.36
N GLY A 328 -10.60 -10.90 -0.95
CA GLY A 328 -11.56 -11.58 -1.81
C GLY A 328 -12.66 -10.66 -2.34
N LYS A 329 -13.21 -9.79 -1.49
CA LYS A 329 -14.20 -8.78 -1.92
C LYS A 329 -13.60 -7.68 -2.77
N PHE A 330 -12.35 -7.32 -2.50
CA PHE A 330 -11.61 -6.38 -3.34
C PHE A 330 -11.45 -6.93 -4.76
N TYR A 331 -10.85 -8.11 -4.87
CA TYR A 331 -10.59 -8.75 -6.15
C TYR A 331 -11.88 -9.10 -6.89
N GLU A 332 -12.91 -9.59 -6.19
CA GLU A 332 -14.21 -9.89 -6.79
C GLU A 332 -14.78 -8.65 -7.51
N GLN A 333 -14.80 -7.50 -6.83
CA GLN A 333 -15.33 -6.26 -7.41
C GLN A 333 -14.50 -5.79 -8.61
N LEU A 334 -13.18 -5.86 -8.49
CA LEU A 334 -12.29 -5.48 -9.58
C LEU A 334 -12.44 -6.38 -10.82
N ILE A 335 -12.51 -7.70 -10.60
CA ILE A 335 -12.73 -8.69 -11.66
C ILE A 335 -14.08 -8.47 -12.34
N ARG A 336 -15.15 -8.19 -11.57
CA ARG A 336 -16.46 -7.82 -12.14
C ARG A 336 -16.35 -6.59 -13.02
N THR A 337 -15.69 -5.53 -12.56
CA THR A 337 -15.45 -4.30 -13.34
C THR A 337 -14.69 -4.57 -14.66
N ILE A 338 -13.72 -5.49 -14.64
CA ILE A 338 -12.97 -5.90 -15.84
C ILE A 338 -13.86 -6.72 -16.79
N MET A 339 -14.53 -7.74 -16.30
CA MET A 339 -15.46 -8.57 -17.08
C MET A 339 -16.61 -7.74 -17.67
N ASP A 340 -17.02 -6.70 -16.95
CA ASP A 340 -18.11 -5.83 -17.35
C ASP A 340 -17.70 -4.76 -18.37
N GLY A 341 -16.39 -4.62 -18.63
CA GLY A 341 -15.83 -3.65 -19.56
C GLY A 341 -15.89 -2.21 -19.04
N THR A 342 -16.16 -2.01 -17.74
CA THR A 342 -16.27 -0.71 -17.07
C THR A 342 -14.94 -0.24 -16.48
N TRP A 343 -13.91 -1.08 -16.47
CA TRP A 343 -12.53 -0.75 -16.07
C TRP A 343 -11.98 0.56 -16.67
N LYS A 344 -12.28 0.81 -17.95
CA LYS A 344 -11.83 2.01 -18.68
C LYS A 344 -12.50 3.31 -18.22
N TYR A 345 -13.59 3.22 -17.45
CA TYR A 345 -14.29 4.40 -16.94
C TYR A 345 -13.64 4.97 -15.68
N ASP A 346 -12.71 4.23 -15.07
CA ASP A 346 -11.89 4.79 -13.99
C ASP A 346 -10.81 5.74 -14.54
N ASP A 347 -10.46 5.60 -15.83
CA ASP A 347 -9.59 6.54 -16.53
C ASP A 347 -10.37 7.83 -16.81
N ASP A 348 -9.85 8.96 -16.34
CA ASP A 348 -10.32 10.27 -16.77
C ASP A 348 -9.53 10.70 -18.01
N PRO A 349 -10.16 10.81 -19.20
CA PRO A 349 -9.46 11.23 -20.43
C PRO A 349 -8.93 12.66 -20.37
N SER A 350 -9.39 13.46 -19.41
CA SER A 350 -8.96 14.85 -19.19
C SER A 350 -7.87 15.01 -18.13
N SER A 351 -7.52 13.93 -17.41
CA SER A 351 -6.53 13.93 -16.33
C SER A 351 -5.40 12.95 -16.62
N LYS A 352 -4.14 13.43 -16.48
CA LYS A 352 -2.86 12.70 -16.51
C LYS A 352 -2.53 11.87 -15.26
N LYS A 353 -3.38 11.88 -14.22
CA LYS A 353 -3.13 11.26 -12.90
C LYS A 353 -3.05 9.73 -12.85
N ALA A 354 -2.17 9.18 -12.00
CA ALA A 354 -2.13 7.75 -11.73
C ALA A 354 -3.36 7.30 -10.91
N ILE A 355 -3.88 6.10 -11.18
CA ILE A 355 -5.07 5.59 -10.48
C ILE A 355 -4.66 4.68 -9.32
N ASN A 356 -5.08 5.06 -8.12
CA ASN A 356 -4.85 4.29 -6.91
C ASN A 356 -6.18 3.96 -6.23
N TYR A 357 -6.56 2.69 -6.25
CA TYR A 357 -7.76 2.21 -5.56
C TYR A 357 -7.48 2.15 -4.06
N TRP A 358 -8.17 2.96 -3.27
CA TRP A 358 -8.00 2.98 -1.83
C TRP A 358 -9.34 2.75 -1.14
N TRP A 359 -9.82 1.51 -1.16
CA TRP A 359 -11.18 1.15 -0.74
C TRP A 359 -11.25 0.80 0.76
N GLY A 360 -12.39 1.05 1.41
CA GLY A 360 -12.56 0.84 2.85
C GLY A 360 -13.78 0.00 3.22
N MET A 361 -14.29 0.20 4.43
CA MET A 361 -15.47 -0.46 4.96
C MET A 361 -16.73 -0.20 4.12
N SER A 362 -16.85 0.98 3.50
CA SER A 362 -17.94 1.32 2.57
C SER A 362 -18.04 0.33 1.39
N ALA A 363 -16.90 -0.19 0.94
CA ALA A 363 -16.77 -1.17 -0.13
C ALA A 363 -16.76 -2.62 0.38
N GLY A 364 -16.87 -2.84 1.70
CA GLY A 364 -16.81 -4.16 2.33
C GLY A 364 -15.43 -4.84 2.27
N VAL A 365 -14.36 -4.10 1.96
CA VAL A 365 -13.00 -4.67 1.84
C VAL A 365 -12.21 -4.62 3.16
N ILE A 366 -12.73 -3.90 4.15
CA ILE A 366 -12.23 -3.84 5.52
C ILE A 366 -13.37 -4.17 6.48
N ASP A 367 -13.08 -4.94 7.52
CA ASP A 367 -14.01 -5.19 8.64
C ASP A 367 -13.26 -5.38 9.97
N VAL A 368 -14.00 -5.48 11.08
CA VAL A 368 -13.53 -5.85 12.41
C VAL A 368 -14.31 -7.07 12.89
N VAL A 369 -13.59 -8.14 13.19
CA VAL A 369 -14.15 -9.35 13.80
C VAL A 369 -14.00 -9.27 15.31
N CYS A 370 -15.13 -9.31 16.01
CA CYS A 370 -15.20 -9.23 17.46
C CYS A 370 -15.28 -10.63 18.10
N SER A 371 -14.55 -10.83 19.20
CA SER A 371 -14.66 -12.03 20.04
C SER A 371 -16.05 -12.11 20.68
N GLN A 372 -16.55 -13.33 20.87
CA GLN A 372 -17.82 -13.57 21.56
C GLN A 372 -17.78 -13.16 23.05
N ASN A 373 -16.58 -12.97 23.59
CA ASN A 373 -16.35 -12.60 24.99
C ASN A 373 -16.37 -11.08 25.23
N LEU A 374 -16.62 -10.27 24.20
CA LEU A 374 -16.75 -8.82 24.38
C LEU A 374 -18.05 -8.48 25.13
N PRO A 375 -18.02 -7.56 26.12
CA PRO A 375 -19.23 -7.07 26.75
C PRO A 375 -20.23 -6.52 25.72
N ILE A 376 -21.52 -6.77 25.95
CA ILE A 376 -22.58 -6.37 25.01
C ILE A 376 -22.60 -4.86 24.73
N GLY A 377 -22.27 -4.04 25.74
CA GLY A 377 -22.17 -2.59 25.58
C GLY A 377 -21.08 -2.19 24.58
N THR A 378 -19.88 -2.77 24.72
CA THR A 378 -18.76 -2.55 23.80
C THR A 378 -19.10 -3.01 22.38
N LYS A 379 -19.72 -4.18 22.23
CA LYS A 379 -20.14 -4.68 20.91
C LYS A 379 -21.11 -3.72 20.20
N ARG A 380 -22.14 -3.24 20.91
CA ARG A 380 -23.12 -2.27 20.36
C ARG A 380 -22.49 -0.94 19.97
N LEU A 381 -21.57 -0.44 20.79
CA LEU A 381 -20.82 0.78 20.51
C LEU A 381 -20.03 0.63 19.21
N VAL A 382 -19.31 -0.48 19.04
CA VAL A 382 -18.53 -0.76 17.82
C VAL A 382 -19.42 -0.89 16.60
N GLU A 383 -20.54 -1.60 16.70
CA GLU A 383 -21.52 -1.74 15.61
C GLU A 383 -22.07 -0.37 15.18
N LEU A 384 -22.38 0.52 16.13
CA LEU A 384 -22.83 1.88 15.85
C LEU A 384 -21.74 2.70 15.16
N LEU A 385 -20.50 2.69 15.68
CA LEU A 385 -19.39 3.43 15.08
C LEU A 385 -19.06 2.91 13.68
N LYS A 386 -19.07 1.59 13.47
CA LYS A 386 -18.88 0.96 12.18
C LYS A 386 -19.92 1.45 11.17
N ASP A 387 -21.21 1.44 11.54
CA ASP A 387 -22.29 1.94 10.68
C ASP A 387 -22.07 3.41 10.27
N ARG A 388 -21.63 4.25 11.21
CA ARG A 388 -21.33 5.66 10.92
C ARG A 388 -20.14 5.85 9.98
N ILE A 389 -19.10 5.05 10.13
CA ILE A 389 -17.94 5.05 9.21
C ILE A 389 -18.36 4.57 7.82
N VAL A 390 -19.06 3.43 7.73
CA VAL A 390 -19.53 2.84 6.46
C VAL A 390 -20.43 3.81 5.69
N THR A 391 -21.29 4.55 6.38
CA THR A 391 -22.20 5.53 5.77
C THR A 391 -21.54 6.88 5.46
N GLY A 392 -20.27 7.08 5.86
CA GLY A 392 -19.56 8.35 5.72
C GLY A 392 -20.08 9.47 6.62
N THR A 393 -20.92 9.15 7.61
CA THR A 393 -21.45 10.13 8.58
C THR A 393 -20.48 10.41 9.73
N PHE A 394 -19.41 9.63 9.84
CA PHE A 394 -18.31 9.84 10.76
C PHE A 394 -16.97 9.53 10.07
N ASN A 395 -16.02 10.46 10.16
CA ASN A 395 -14.64 10.27 9.73
C ASN A 395 -13.74 10.22 10.99
N PRO A 396 -12.89 9.19 11.17
CA PRO A 396 -11.93 9.10 12.28
C PRO A 396 -11.03 10.32 12.48
N PHE A 397 -10.76 11.08 11.41
CA PHE A 397 -9.91 12.27 11.37
C PHE A 397 -10.72 13.57 11.17
N SER A 398 -11.93 13.60 11.72
CA SER A 398 -12.78 14.80 11.77
C SER A 398 -12.57 15.60 13.06
N GLY A 399 -12.78 16.91 12.98
CA GLY A 399 -12.73 17.82 14.11
C GLY A 399 -11.33 18.25 14.53
N VAL A 400 -11.19 18.73 15.76
CA VAL A 400 -9.91 19.23 16.28
C VAL A 400 -8.94 18.07 16.51
N LEU A 401 -7.76 18.12 15.91
CA LEU A 401 -6.74 17.09 15.99
C LEU A 401 -5.43 17.65 16.54
N TYR A 402 -4.80 16.89 17.43
CA TYR A 402 -3.51 17.22 18.03
C TYR A 402 -2.49 16.11 17.75
N SER A 403 -1.30 16.51 17.33
CA SER A 403 -0.11 15.68 17.32
C SER A 403 0.64 15.79 18.64
N GLN A 404 1.72 15.01 18.79
CA GLN A 404 2.69 15.18 19.88
C GLN A 404 3.32 16.59 19.93
N GLU A 405 3.30 17.33 18.82
CA GLU A 405 3.96 18.64 18.67
C GLU A 405 2.99 19.83 18.75
N GLY A 406 1.67 19.60 18.66
CA GLY A 406 0.67 20.66 18.75
C GLY A 406 -0.58 20.41 17.92
N VAL A 407 -1.24 21.48 17.50
CA VAL A 407 -2.49 21.41 16.72
C VAL A 407 -2.18 21.09 15.27
N VAL A 408 -2.87 20.10 14.70
CA VAL A 408 -2.79 19.72 13.28
C VAL A 408 -3.99 20.28 12.50
N GLN A 409 -5.17 20.21 13.10
CA GLN A 409 -6.42 20.75 12.56
C GLN A 409 -7.18 21.39 13.72
N ASP A 410 -7.54 22.68 13.60
CA ASP A 410 -8.22 23.45 14.66
C ASP A 410 -9.71 23.68 14.40
N ASP A 411 -10.18 23.43 13.17
CA ASP A 411 -11.59 23.57 12.80
C ASP A 411 -12.39 22.30 13.19
N PRO A 412 -13.37 22.41 14.13
CA PRO A 412 -14.20 21.28 14.52
C PRO A 412 -15.15 20.79 13.42
N ALA A 413 -15.36 21.56 12.35
CA ALA A 413 -16.28 21.23 11.25
C ALA A 413 -15.59 20.56 10.06
N THR A 414 -14.25 20.52 10.01
CA THR A 414 -13.50 19.93 8.90
C THR A 414 -13.02 18.52 9.21
N SER A 415 -12.49 17.86 8.19
CA SER A 415 -11.84 16.56 8.30
C SER A 415 -10.63 16.57 7.37
N LEU A 416 -9.60 15.80 7.73
CA LEU A 416 -8.47 15.63 6.84
C LEU A 416 -8.92 15.03 5.50
N THR A 417 -8.32 15.49 4.41
CA THR A 417 -8.56 14.94 3.07
C THR A 417 -7.95 13.53 2.96
N PRO A 418 -8.39 12.70 2.00
CA PRO A 418 -7.76 11.39 1.75
C PRO A 418 -6.24 11.47 1.56
N GLU A 419 -5.74 12.50 0.88
CA GLU A 419 -4.33 12.75 0.62
C GLU A 419 -3.57 13.08 1.91
N GLU A 420 -4.14 13.93 2.77
CA GLU A 420 -3.58 14.23 4.10
C GLU A 420 -3.55 12.98 4.99
N ILE A 421 -4.56 12.11 4.91
CA ILE A 421 -4.61 10.88 5.70
C ILE A 421 -3.58 9.87 5.20
N VAL A 422 -3.50 9.61 3.89
CA VAL A 422 -2.59 8.57 3.36
C VAL A 422 -1.13 8.96 3.54
N THR A 423 -0.81 10.25 3.44
CA THR A 423 0.54 10.78 3.55
C THR A 423 0.92 11.29 4.94
N MET A 424 0.13 10.95 5.96
CA MET A 424 0.32 11.38 7.34
C MET A 424 1.70 11.01 7.89
N ASP A 425 2.37 11.97 8.52
CA ASP A 425 3.76 11.86 8.99
C ASP A 425 3.96 12.29 10.46
N TRP A 426 2.88 12.53 11.20
CA TRP A 426 2.88 12.91 12.60
C TRP A 426 2.17 11.87 13.47
N LEU A 427 2.51 11.79 14.76
CA LEU A 427 1.85 10.91 15.73
C LEU A 427 0.89 11.71 16.62
N ALA A 428 -0.27 11.15 16.94
CA ALA A 428 -1.27 11.78 17.80
C ALA A 428 -0.75 12.04 19.22
N GLU A 429 -1.29 13.07 19.87
CA GLU A 429 -0.83 13.55 21.19
C GLU A 429 -0.78 12.50 22.31
N ASN A 430 -1.60 11.44 22.21
CA ASN A 430 -1.65 10.37 23.20
C ASN A 430 -0.83 9.13 22.82
N VAL A 431 -0.05 9.21 21.73
CA VAL A 431 0.93 8.20 21.35
C VAL A 431 2.25 8.49 22.07
N ILE A 432 2.84 7.46 22.67
CA ILE A 432 4.13 7.49 23.35
C ILE A 432 5.11 6.64 22.55
N GLY A 433 6.08 7.28 21.92
CA GLY A 433 7.03 6.67 21.01
C GLY A 433 7.39 7.65 19.89
N SER A 434 8.15 7.18 18.92
CA SER A 434 8.56 7.94 17.74
C SER A 434 8.48 7.09 16.48
N ILE A 435 8.46 7.76 15.33
CA ILE A 435 8.63 7.12 14.03
C ILE A 435 10.13 6.82 13.88
N PRO A 436 10.53 5.57 13.57
CA PRO A 436 11.92 5.21 13.39
C PRO A 436 12.44 5.76 12.07
N ARG A 437 13.69 6.21 12.07
CA ARG A 437 14.40 6.60 10.84
C ARG A 437 14.83 5.37 10.06
N GLU A 438 15.10 5.54 8.77
CA GLU A 438 15.58 4.45 7.91
C GLU A 438 16.80 3.71 8.50
N GLU A 439 17.74 4.45 9.07
CA GLU A 439 18.95 3.92 9.71
C GLU A 439 18.67 3.02 10.93
N GLU A 440 17.49 3.10 11.54
CA GLU A 440 17.04 2.28 12.66
C GLU A 440 16.34 0.98 12.22
N LEU A 441 16.11 0.79 10.91
CA LEU A 441 15.34 -0.35 10.39
C LEU A 441 16.22 -1.56 10.09
N LYS A 442 15.64 -2.75 10.22
CA LYS A 442 16.21 -4.02 9.74
C LYS A 442 16.32 -3.99 8.21
N GLU A 443 17.42 -4.51 7.66
CA GLU A 443 17.70 -4.55 6.21
C GLU A 443 16.54 -5.06 5.37
N GLN A 444 15.89 -6.15 5.80
CA GLN A 444 14.74 -6.74 5.10
C GLN A 444 13.53 -5.80 4.95
N SER A 445 13.45 -4.72 5.73
CA SER A 445 12.32 -3.76 5.71
C SER A 445 12.59 -2.58 4.78
N LYS A 446 13.85 -2.34 4.41
CA LYS A 446 14.27 -1.19 3.62
C LYS A 446 13.63 -1.15 2.23
N PRO A 447 13.50 -2.25 1.46
CA PRO A 447 12.90 -2.18 0.12
C PRO A 447 11.47 -1.62 0.12
N VAL A 448 10.65 -2.03 1.11
CA VAL A 448 9.28 -1.55 1.24
C VAL A 448 9.25 -0.08 1.68
N VAL A 449 10.09 0.31 2.65
CA VAL A 449 10.17 1.69 3.13
C VAL A 449 10.75 2.63 2.09
N LEU A 450 11.66 2.19 1.24
CA LEU A 450 12.15 2.99 0.13
C LEU A 450 11.02 3.34 -0.86
N GLN A 451 10.11 2.39 -1.12
CA GLN A 451 9.01 2.60 -2.08
C GLN A 451 7.80 3.32 -1.48
N GLN A 452 7.60 3.29 -0.15
CA GLN A 452 6.36 3.76 0.50
C GLN A 452 6.61 4.55 1.79
N GLY A 453 7.85 4.89 2.11
CA GLY A 453 8.22 5.56 3.34
C GLY A 453 7.74 7.00 3.38
N ILE A 454 7.37 7.45 4.57
CA ILE A 454 6.90 8.83 4.81
C ILE A 454 8.04 9.86 4.75
N GLU A 455 9.30 9.44 4.91
CA GLU A 455 10.47 10.33 4.83
C GLU A 455 10.78 10.78 3.39
N ASN A 456 10.24 10.10 2.37
CA ASN A 456 10.43 10.44 0.96
C ASN A 456 9.87 11.83 0.58
N LYS A 457 9.05 12.46 1.44
CA LYS A 457 8.58 13.85 1.27
C LYS A 457 9.61 14.92 1.63
N LYS A 458 10.69 14.56 2.31
CA LYS A 458 11.75 15.50 2.74
C LYS A 458 12.98 15.43 1.82
N GLY A 459 12.74 15.24 0.52
CA GLY A 459 13.75 15.34 -0.54
C GLY A 459 14.33 16.75 -0.68
#